data_AF-X1HCJ4-F1
#
_entry.id   AF-X1HCJ4-F1
#
_cell.length_a   1.000
_cell.length_b   1.000
_cell.length_c   1.000
_cell.angle_alpha   90.00
_cell.angle_beta   90.00
_cell.angle_gamma   90.00
#
_symmetry.space_group_name_H-M   'P 1'
#
loop_
_entity.id
_entity.type
_entity.pdbx_description
1 polymer ?
#
loop_
_entity_poly.entity_id
_entity_poly.type
_entity_poly.pdbx_seq_one_letter_code
_entity_poly.pdbx_strand_id
1 'polypeptide(L)' 'MKTLIVYDSIFGNTEKIALAIGNSLSSKGNVETYRVSAIKLEQLIGLDLLIVGSPTRA' A
#
# COMPACT_ATOMS: atom_id res chain seq x y z
N MET A 1 -4.13 14.60 -2.37
CA MET A 1 -3.62 13.46 -3.17
C MET A 1 -4.18 12.18 -2.56
N LYS A 2 -4.96 11.40 -3.33
CA LYS A 2 -5.47 10.09 -2.92
C LYS A 2 -4.43 9.03 -3.29
N THR A 3 -3.80 8.43 -2.28
CA THR A 3 -2.74 7.43 -2.43
C THR A 3 -3.19 6.10 -1.88
N LEU A 4 -2.94 5.03 -2.63
CA LEU A 4 -3.12 3.67 -2.15
C LEU A 4 -1.78 2.93 -2.17
N ILE A 5 -1.44 2.32 -1.05
CA ILE A 5 -0.28 1.45 -0.89
C ILE A 5 -0.82 0.03 -0.72
N VAL A 6 -0.52 -0.84 -1.68
CA VAL A 6 -0.91 -2.24 -1.65
C VAL A 6 0.33 -3.08 -1.45
N TYR A 7 0.29 -4.02 -0.51
CA TYR A 7 1.39 -4.96 -0.33
C TYR A 7 0.93 -6.40 -0.25
N ASP A 8 1.78 -7.33 -0.70
CA ASP A 8 1.77 -8.70 -0.18
C ASP A 8 2.97 -8.91 0.74
N SER A 9 2.86 -9.85 1.67
CA SER A 9 3.89 -10.13 2.66
C SER A 9 3.69 -11.52 3.24
N ILE A 10 4.77 -12.30 3.29
CA ILE A 10 4.78 -13.64 3.89
C ILE A 10 5.47 -13.63 5.25
N PHE A 11 6.60 -12.95 5.35
CA PHE A 11 7.40 -12.85 6.58
C PHE A 11 7.29 -11.50 7.29
N GLY A 12 6.39 -10.61 6.85
CA GLY A 12 6.19 -9.28 7.46
C GLY A 12 7.14 -8.19 6.97
N ASN A 13 8.20 -8.51 6.22
CA ASN A 13 9.19 -7.50 5.79
C ASN A 13 8.59 -6.46 4.83
N THR A 14 7.86 -6.89 3.80
CA THR A 14 7.21 -5.97 2.85
C THR A 14 6.15 -5.13 3.53
N GLU A 15 5.41 -5.69 4.49
CA GLU A 15 4.43 -4.97 5.30
C GLU A 15 5.08 -3.84 6.11
N LYS A 16 6.20 -4.11 6.80
CA LYS A 16 6.94 -3.08 7.54
C LYS A 16 7.37 -1.92 6.64
N ILE A 17 7.83 -2.22 5.42
CA ILE A 17 8.20 -1.21 4.42
C ILE A 17 6.96 -0.42 3.98
N ALA A 18 5.85 -1.08 3.66
CA ALA A 18 4.61 -0.44 3.24
C ALA A 18 4.05 0.51 4.30
N LEU A 19 4.04 0.07 5.57
CA LEU A 19 3.63 0.90 6.71
C LEU A 19 4.56 2.11 6.92
N ALA A 20 5.87 1.93 6.76
CA ALA A 20 6.83 3.03 6.86
C ALA A 20 6.60 4.08 5.76
N ILE A 21 6.35 3.66 4.52
CA ILE A 21 5.99 4.54 3.41
C ILE A 21 4.68 5.27 3.72
N GLY A 22 3.64 4.54 4.14
CA GLY A 22 2.33 5.12 4.48
C GLY A 22 2.42 6.19 5.57
N ASN A 23 3.15 5.88 6.66
CA ASN A 23 3.37 6.83 7.75
C ASN A 23 4.11 8.09 7.28
N SER A 24 5.10 7.96 6.40
CA SER A 24 5.84 9.10 5.84
C SER A 24 4.98 9.99 4.93
N LEU A 25 4.00 9.40 4.24
CA LEU A 25 3.10 10.13 3.33
C LEU A 25 1.84 10.67 4.02
N SER A 26 1.56 10.29 5.26
CA SER A 26 0.35 10.67 6.00
C SER A 26 0.09 12.18 6.07
N SER A 27 1.14 13.00 6.10
CA SER A 27 1.02 14.47 6.10
C SER A 27 0.72 15.09 4.73
N LYS A 28 0.80 14.30 3.64
CA LYS A 28 0.66 14.76 2.25
C LYS A 28 -0.72 14.52 1.64
N GLY A 29 -1.63 13.86 2.35
CA GLY A 29 -3.00 13.62 1.88
C GLY A 29 -3.65 12.36 2.45
N ASN A 30 -4.66 11.87 1.74
CA ASN A 30 -5.34 10.62 2.10
C ASN A 30 -4.49 9.44 1.60
N VAL A 31 -3.90 8.71 2.55
CA VAL A 31 -3.04 7.56 2.28
C VAL A 31 -3.63 6.33 2.94
N GLU A 32 -4.01 5.37 2.10
CA GLU A 32 -4.52 4.08 2.52
C GLU A 32 -3.43 3.03 2.32
N THR A 33 -3.18 2.16 3.31
CA THR A 33 -2.22 1.06 3.21
C THR A 33 -2.90 -0.26 3.53
N TYR A 34 -2.92 -1.18 2.59
CA TYR A 34 -3.63 -2.46 2.71
C TYR A 34 -2.80 -3.63 2.21
N ARG A 35 -3.02 -4.78 2.84
CA ARG A 35 -2.61 -6.05 2.24
C ARG A 35 -3.48 -6.33 1.01
N VAL A 36 -2.90 -6.90 -0.05
CA VAL A 36 -3.58 -7.17 -1.32
C VAL A 36 -4.85 -8.01 -1.17
N SER A 37 -4.92 -8.89 -0.17
CA SER A 37 -6.10 -9.72 0.11
C SER A 37 -7.28 -8.93 0.73
N ALA A 38 -7.06 -7.70 1.17
CA ALA A 38 -8.05 -6.88 1.86
C ALA A 38 -8.59 -5.71 1.03
N ILE A 39 -8.05 -5.50 -0.19
CA ILE A 39 -8.49 -4.40 -1.07
C ILE A 39 -9.74 -4.79 -1.86
N LYS A 40 -10.55 -3.79 -2.17
CA LYS A 40 -11.64 -3.91 -3.15
C LYS A 40 -11.33 -3.09 -4.40
N LEU A 41 -11.93 -3.46 -5.52
CA LEU A 41 -11.71 -2.81 -6.82
C LEU A 41 -12.07 -1.31 -6.79
N GLU A 42 -13.08 -0.93 -6.01
CA GLU A 42 -13.54 0.47 -5.93
C GLU A 42 -12.48 1.40 -5.34
N GLN A 43 -11.55 0.87 -4.52
CA GLN A 43 -10.46 1.64 -3.95
C GLN A 43 -9.42 2.07 -5.00
N LEU A 44 -9.37 1.41 -6.17
CA LEU A 44 -8.47 1.77 -7.26
C LEU A 44 -8.95 2.99 -8.06
N ILE A 45 -10.22 3.38 -7.92
CA ILE A 45 -10.81 4.45 -8.72
C ILE A 45 -10.34 5.82 -8.21
N GLY A 46 -9.88 6.68 -9.12
CA GLY A 46 -9.51 8.07 -8.81
C GLY A 46 -8.28 8.22 -7.92
N LEU A 47 -7.38 7.23 -7.92
CA LEU A 47 -6.07 7.33 -7.27
C LEU A 47 -5.17 8.28 -8.06
N ASP A 48 -4.47 9.16 -7.34
CA ASP A 48 -3.39 9.98 -7.90
C ASP A 48 -2.06 9.20 -7.89
N LEU A 49 -1.90 8.29 -6.91
CA LEU A 49 -0.70 7.50 -6.71
C LEU A 49 -1.04 6.09 -6.22
N LEU A 50 -0.47 5.09 -6.89
CA LEU A 50 -0.52 3.69 -6.48
C LEU A 50 0.91 3.20 -6.22
N ILE A 51 1.16 2.66 -5.03
CA ILE A 51 2.43 2.03 -4.65
C ILE A 51 2.15 0.55 -4.41
N VAL A 52 2.92 -0.34 -5.04
CA VAL A 52 2.73 -1.79 -4.92
C VAL A 52 4.02 -2.43 -4.44
N GLY A 53 3.94 -3.24 -3.38
CA GLY A 53 5.07 -4.01 -2.84
C GLY A 53 4.74 -5.50 -2.77
N SER A 54 5.67 -6.35 -3.20
CA SER A 54 5.53 -7.81 -3.06
C SER A 54 6.90 -8.41 -2.77
N PRO A 55 7.00 -9.45 -1.92
CA PRO A 55 8.21 -10.26 -1.90
C PRO A 55 8.37 -11.00 -3.24
N THR A 56 9.61 -11.22 -3.65
CA THR A 56 9.93 -12.21 -4.69
C THR A 56 10.03 -13.58 -4.03
N ARG A 57 9.49 -14.60 -4.70
CA ARG A 57 9.52 -16.00 -4.24
C ARG A 57 9.97 -16.89 -5.39
N ALA A 58 10.70 -17.95 -5.06
CA ALA A 58 11.00 -19.06 -5.95
C ALA A 58 9.99 -20.20 -5.74
#